data_AF-A0A7Y3DR05-F1
#
_entry.id   AF-A0A7Y3DR05-F1
#
_cell.length_a   1.000
_cell.length_b   1.000
_cell.length_c   1.000
_cell.angle_alpha   90.00
_cell.angle_beta   90.00
_cell.angle_gamma   90.00
#
_symmetry.space_group_name_H-M   'P 1'
#
loop_
_entity.id
_entity.type
_entity.pdbx_description
1 polymer ?
#
loop_
_entity_poly.entity_id
_entity_poly.type
_entity_poly.pdbx_seq_one_letter_code
_entity_poly.pdbx_strand_id
1 'polypeptide(L)'
;MKIMIAKNSGFCMGVRRAVEMVLDASAEHGSQICTYGPLIHNPQVLKLLEEKGIQVLNQTPETGEGVVLIRAHGVPPEVKKKLKDAGFEVVDATCPRVIKIQTIIRKYAKRGYTSIIIGDKNHPEIIGLLGQAEKKGNVISSLEELEALPVFDKAIIVAQTTQNTILFQAIKRQVNRDLPHYKVFDTICDSTERRQAEVNRLANSVDTVVVVGGRSSGNTRRLVEIAEQTGKPTFHIETEADLDSLDIGALNPASRIGITAGASTPNWILKKVYKALEELPFKRKHGWRSVLFAIQRSLLLTNIYLSLGAGLLCYACAQLQGIGDFVPYVLLSMLYVQSMHILNHLTGGKADQYNEPERALFYQKYKHLLNILAIVSGGSGLIIAATLGLWPFFILLAMSIMGLSYNLRLVPEKLTWIRKRRLKDIAGSKTLLIAMAWGVLMGILPPLSTSGTITWSNTLIFIWSAGLVFVRTAFFDILDMQGDRLVGKETIAILLGEKRSLRLLNVMVVGLIVTLLLSSAFHLISPLGFLLTLCPIFMGSILSVYKKRYLLPGIRLEFLVETLFVVAGLITFFWASVN
;
A
#
# COMPACT_ATOMS: atom_id res chain seq x y z
N MET A 1 -4.83 21.15 -12.23
CA MET A 1 -4.58 21.03 -10.78
C MET A 1 -3.38 20.13 -10.57
N LYS A 2 -2.37 20.60 -9.85
CA LYS A 2 -1.19 19.83 -9.46
C LYS A 2 -1.35 19.40 -8.01
N ILE A 3 -1.20 18.11 -7.73
CA ILE A 3 -1.33 17.58 -6.37
C ILE A 3 0.06 17.16 -5.90
N MET A 4 0.45 17.57 -4.69
CA MET A 4 1.73 17.26 -4.06
C MET A 4 1.45 16.55 -2.74
N ILE A 5 2.09 15.41 -2.49
CA ILE A 5 1.90 14.68 -1.22
C ILE A 5 3.17 14.74 -0.39
N ALA A 6 3.03 15.00 0.91
CA ALA A 6 4.11 14.86 1.88
C ALA A 6 4.66 13.42 1.88
N LYS A 7 5.97 13.25 1.68
CA LYS A 7 6.69 11.97 1.60
C LYS A 7 6.52 11.10 2.84
N ASN A 8 6.39 11.71 4.01
CA ASN A 8 6.21 11.03 5.29
C ASN A 8 4.73 10.80 5.65
N SER A 9 3.79 10.99 4.71
CA SER A 9 2.37 10.65 4.93
C SER A 9 2.17 9.15 5.16
N GLY A 10 1.17 8.81 5.97
CA GLY A 10 0.77 7.42 6.23
C GLY A 10 1.27 6.87 7.57
N PHE A 11 1.15 5.55 7.76
CA PHE A 11 1.55 4.86 8.99
C PHE A 11 3.02 5.10 9.37
N CYS A 12 3.24 5.57 10.61
CA CYS A 12 4.56 5.52 11.22
C CYS A 12 4.95 4.08 11.63
N MET A 13 6.21 3.86 12.00
CA MET A 13 6.70 2.54 12.41
C MET A 13 5.91 1.99 13.61
N GLY A 14 5.65 2.82 14.64
CA GLY A 14 4.95 2.38 15.84
C GLY A 14 3.50 1.96 15.58
N VAL A 15 2.77 2.73 14.77
CA VAL A 15 1.41 2.38 14.33
C VAL A 15 1.40 1.11 13.50
N ARG A 16 2.31 1.01 12.51
CA ARG A 16 2.43 -0.17 11.66
C ARG A 16 2.69 -1.42 12.50
N ARG A 17 3.66 -1.36 13.41
CA ARG A 17 3.97 -2.47 14.33
C ARG A 17 2.74 -2.89 15.13
N ALA A 18 1.97 -1.95 15.67
CA ALA A 18 0.79 -2.27 16.46
C ALA A 18 -0.31 -2.94 15.63
N VAL A 19 -0.57 -2.44 14.42
CA VAL A 19 -1.54 -3.03 13.48
C VAL A 19 -1.06 -4.41 13.00
N GLU A 20 0.23 -4.59 12.73
CA GLU A 20 0.78 -5.90 12.35
C GLU A 20 0.65 -6.91 13.50
N MET A 21 0.98 -6.52 14.73
CA MET A 21 0.85 -7.38 15.91
C MET A 21 -0.58 -7.88 16.15
N VAL A 22 -1.59 -7.00 15.98
CA VAL A 22 -2.98 -7.42 16.19
C VAL A 22 -3.47 -8.36 15.10
N LEU A 23 -3.02 -8.15 13.85
CA LEU A 23 -3.40 -9.01 12.73
C LEU A 23 -2.71 -10.36 12.80
N ASP A 24 -1.43 -10.39 13.18
CA ASP A 24 -0.65 -11.62 13.35
C ASP A 24 -1.23 -12.44 14.52
N ALA A 25 -1.51 -11.81 15.67
CA ALA A 25 -2.14 -12.47 16.81
C ALA A 25 -3.56 -12.99 16.48
N SER A 26 -4.35 -12.24 15.70
CA SER A 26 -5.68 -12.68 15.24
C SER A 26 -5.59 -13.90 14.31
N ALA A 27 -4.55 -13.99 13.47
CA ALA A 27 -4.34 -15.15 12.60
C ALA A 27 -3.96 -16.42 13.39
N GLU A 28 -3.31 -16.26 14.55
CA GLU A 28 -2.91 -17.36 15.42
C GLU A 28 -4.04 -17.80 16.39
N HIS A 29 -4.79 -16.85 16.95
CA HIS A 29 -5.71 -17.09 18.08
C HIS A 29 -7.20 -16.96 17.71
N GLY A 30 -7.52 -16.64 16.45
CA GLY A 30 -8.91 -16.50 15.98
C GLY A 30 -9.62 -15.32 16.62
N SER A 31 -10.84 -15.54 17.14
CA SER A 31 -11.71 -14.50 17.73
C SER A 31 -11.48 -14.23 19.22
N GLN A 32 -10.57 -14.95 19.88
CA GLN A 32 -10.23 -14.73 21.30
C GLN A 32 -9.18 -13.62 21.46
N ILE A 33 -9.35 -12.51 20.74
CA ILE A 33 -8.42 -11.39 20.72
C ILE A 33 -9.15 -10.07 20.84
N CYS A 34 -8.62 -9.21 21.70
CA CYS A 34 -9.13 -7.86 21.90
C CYS A 34 -7.99 -6.85 22.10
N THR A 35 -8.33 -5.58 22.06
CA THR A 35 -7.39 -4.48 22.34
C THR A 35 -7.84 -3.70 23.56
N TYR A 36 -6.91 -3.29 24.43
CA TYR A 36 -7.24 -2.43 25.57
C TYR A 36 -7.25 -0.96 25.14
N GLY A 37 -8.46 -0.44 24.97
CA GLY A 37 -8.75 0.82 24.31
C GLY A 37 -8.41 0.79 22.81
N PRO A 38 -8.72 1.87 22.07
CA PRO A 38 -8.42 1.94 20.64
C PRO A 38 -6.92 1.70 20.38
N LEU A 39 -6.61 0.70 19.54
CA LEU A 39 -5.23 0.32 19.19
C LEU A 39 -4.43 1.54 18.69
N ILE A 40 -5.09 2.35 17.84
CA ILE A 40 -4.62 3.62 17.28
C ILE A 40 -5.79 4.61 17.15
N HIS A 41 -5.49 5.89 16.96
CA HIS A 41 -6.51 6.92 16.69
C HIS A 41 -6.81 7.04 15.18
N ASN A 42 -7.52 6.06 14.63
CA ASN A 42 -8.05 6.10 13.27
C ASN A 42 -9.36 5.28 13.17
N PRO A 43 -10.52 5.92 12.98
CA PRO A 43 -11.82 5.23 13.05
C PRO A 43 -11.98 4.16 11.96
N GLN A 44 -11.42 4.39 10.78
CA GLN A 44 -11.52 3.44 9.68
C GLN A 44 -10.73 2.15 9.95
N VAL A 45 -9.56 2.25 10.59
CA VAL A 45 -8.78 1.08 11.02
C VAL A 45 -9.47 0.37 12.19
N LEU A 46 -10.08 1.10 13.13
CA LEU A 46 -10.81 0.46 14.24
C LEU A 46 -12.01 -0.34 13.73
N LYS A 47 -12.80 0.23 12.80
CA LYS A 47 -13.90 -0.48 12.14
C LYS A 47 -13.41 -1.74 11.42
N LEU A 48 -12.25 -1.66 10.77
CA LEU A 48 -11.65 -2.82 10.10
C LEU A 48 -11.27 -3.95 11.09
N LEU A 49 -10.76 -3.60 12.27
CA LEU A 49 -10.43 -4.57 13.30
C LEU A 49 -11.70 -5.21 13.87
N GLU A 50 -12.74 -4.41 14.08
CA GLU A 50 -14.06 -4.89 14.52
C GLU A 50 -14.68 -5.87 13.50
N GLU A 51 -14.63 -5.55 12.20
CA GLU A 51 -15.08 -6.46 11.12
C GLU A 51 -14.30 -7.79 11.08
N LYS A 52 -13.16 -7.88 11.76
CA LYS A 52 -12.35 -9.09 11.94
C LYS A 52 -12.61 -9.81 13.27
N GLY A 53 -13.56 -9.32 14.06
CA GLY A 53 -13.86 -9.86 15.39
C GLY A 53 -12.92 -9.38 16.49
N ILE A 54 -12.05 -8.40 16.22
CA ILE A 54 -11.13 -7.85 17.23
C ILE A 54 -11.84 -6.70 17.94
N GLN A 55 -12.33 -6.95 19.15
CA GLN A 55 -13.08 -5.95 19.92
C GLN A 55 -12.17 -5.02 20.75
N VAL A 56 -12.72 -3.87 21.15
CA VAL A 56 -12.05 -2.89 22.02
C VAL A 56 -12.59 -3.01 23.43
N LEU A 57 -11.73 -3.36 24.39
CA LEU A 57 -12.02 -3.32 25.82
C LEU A 57 -11.76 -1.91 26.37
N ASN A 58 -12.80 -1.25 26.87
CA ASN A 58 -12.67 0.08 27.46
C ASN A 58 -12.26 0.05 28.94
N GLN A 59 -12.53 -1.06 29.62
CA GLN A 59 -12.24 -1.27 31.04
C GLN A 59 -11.68 -2.68 31.23
N THR A 60 -10.97 -2.90 32.35
CA THR A 60 -10.46 -4.23 32.68
C THR A 60 -11.59 -5.02 33.34
N PRO A 61 -12.04 -6.15 32.77
CA PRO A 61 -13.05 -6.99 33.41
C PRO A 61 -12.46 -7.70 34.63
N GLU A 62 -13.32 -8.24 35.50
CA GLU A 62 -12.90 -9.03 36.66
C GLU A 62 -12.28 -10.36 36.26
N THR A 63 -12.82 -10.99 35.22
CA THR A 63 -12.31 -12.22 34.61
C THR A 63 -12.31 -12.09 33.09
N GLY A 64 -11.38 -12.76 32.44
CA GLY A 64 -11.26 -12.78 30.99
C GLY A 64 -10.39 -13.93 30.49
N GLU A 65 -10.53 -14.24 29.21
CA GLU A 65 -9.76 -15.28 28.52
C GLU A 65 -9.25 -14.77 27.17
N GLY A 66 -8.22 -15.44 26.65
CA GLY A 66 -7.60 -15.09 25.37
C GLY A 66 -6.55 -13.98 25.49
N VAL A 67 -6.34 -13.29 24.37
CA VAL A 67 -5.24 -12.32 24.21
C VAL A 67 -5.78 -10.89 24.25
N VAL A 68 -5.14 -10.04 25.07
CA VAL A 68 -5.38 -8.59 25.07
C VAL A 68 -4.14 -7.84 24.63
N LEU A 69 -4.29 -7.02 23.59
CA LEU A 69 -3.22 -6.17 23.10
C LEU A 69 -3.26 -4.79 23.73
N ILE A 70 -2.13 -4.36 24.27
CA ILE A 70 -1.93 -3.00 24.74
C ILE A 70 -1.74 -2.08 23.54
N ARG A 71 -2.55 -1.02 23.44
CA ARG A 71 -2.49 0.00 22.38
C ARG A 71 -1.11 0.64 22.20
N ALA A 72 -0.84 1.18 21.01
CA ALA A 72 0.45 1.78 20.65
C ALA A 72 0.89 2.94 21.56
N HIS A 73 -0.09 3.64 22.17
CA HIS A 73 0.11 4.74 23.12
C HIS A 73 0.58 4.28 24.51
N GLY A 74 0.51 2.96 24.78
CA GLY A 74 0.74 2.39 26.09
C GLY A 74 -0.43 2.59 27.07
N VAL A 75 -0.22 2.05 28.27
CA VAL A 75 -1.14 2.11 29.41
C VAL A 75 -0.33 2.22 30.71
N PRO A 76 -0.96 2.65 31.82
CA PRO A 76 -0.35 2.58 33.15
C PRO A 76 0.09 1.15 33.53
N PRO A 77 1.12 0.97 34.37
CA PRO A 77 1.56 -0.34 34.84
C PRO A 77 0.45 -1.15 35.52
N GLU A 78 -0.41 -0.47 36.29
CA GLU A 78 -1.52 -1.09 37.02
C GLU A 78 -2.54 -1.74 36.08
N VAL A 79 -2.80 -1.16 34.91
CA VAL A 79 -3.70 -1.74 33.90
C VAL A 79 -3.14 -3.06 33.38
N LYS A 80 -1.83 -3.12 33.08
CA LYS A 80 -1.19 -4.37 32.62
C LYS A 80 -1.28 -5.46 33.69
N LYS A 81 -1.11 -5.08 34.97
CA LYS A 81 -1.23 -6.01 36.08
C LYS A 81 -2.67 -6.54 36.19
N LYS A 82 -3.66 -5.64 36.21
CA LYS A 82 -5.09 -6.01 36.29
C LYS A 82 -5.51 -6.94 35.16
N LEU A 83 -5.05 -6.72 33.93
CA LEU A 83 -5.36 -7.59 32.80
C LEU A 83 -4.79 -9.00 32.96
N LYS A 84 -3.55 -9.12 33.46
CA LYS A 84 -2.96 -10.43 33.78
C LYS A 84 -3.68 -11.12 34.93
N ASP A 85 -3.98 -10.37 35.99
CA ASP A 85 -4.69 -10.87 37.17
C ASP A 85 -6.11 -11.35 36.80
N ALA A 86 -6.74 -10.73 35.78
CA ALA A 86 -8.04 -11.15 35.24
C ALA A 86 -7.98 -12.41 34.35
N GLY A 87 -6.78 -12.92 34.00
CA GLY A 87 -6.61 -14.15 33.22
C GLY A 87 -6.20 -13.97 31.75
N PHE A 88 -5.98 -12.74 31.27
CA PHE A 88 -5.57 -12.53 29.88
C PHE A 88 -4.08 -12.78 29.64
N GLU A 89 -3.76 -13.29 28.44
CA GLU A 89 -2.43 -13.15 27.87
C GLU A 89 -2.24 -11.71 27.36
N VAL A 90 -1.29 -10.98 27.92
CA VAL A 90 -1.07 -9.56 27.59
C VAL A 90 0.06 -9.40 26.58
N VAL A 91 -0.27 -8.95 25.37
CA VAL A 91 0.69 -8.63 24.30
C VAL A 91 0.89 -7.11 24.23
N ASP A 92 2.14 -6.65 24.37
CA ASP A 92 2.45 -5.23 24.45
C ASP A 92 2.79 -4.58 23.10
N ALA A 93 1.79 -3.96 22.47
CA ALA A 93 1.99 -3.24 21.22
C ALA A 93 2.45 -1.78 21.41
N THR A 94 2.80 -1.35 22.63
CA THR A 94 3.30 0.00 22.91
C THR A 94 4.48 0.35 21.99
N CYS A 95 4.44 1.54 21.40
CA CYS A 95 5.51 2.03 20.53
C CYS A 95 6.85 2.10 21.29
N PRO A 96 7.97 1.60 20.73
CA PRO A 96 9.29 1.69 21.37
C PRO A 96 9.72 3.12 21.75
N ARG A 97 9.24 4.13 21.02
CA ARG A 97 9.48 5.55 21.35
C ARG A 97 8.76 5.95 22.64
N VAL A 98 7.53 5.47 22.87
CA VAL A 98 6.78 5.69 24.11
C VAL A 98 7.41 4.92 25.27
N ILE A 99 7.83 3.66 25.05
CA ILE A 99 8.54 2.84 26.06
C ILE A 99 9.80 3.56 26.57
N LYS A 100 10.54 4.25 25.68
CA LYS A 100 11.71 5.05 26.07
C LYS A 100 11.33 6.15 27.09
N ILE A 101 10.23 6.86 26.86
CA ILE A 101 9.75 7.92 27.78
C ILE A 101 9.31 7.30 29.09
N GLN A 102 8.52 6.23 29.05
CA GLN A 102 8.09 5.50 30.26
C GLN A 102 9.30 5.06 31.11
N THR A 103 10.38 4.62 30.46
CA THR A 103 11.62 4.20 31.12
C THR A 103 12.35 5.38 31.75
N ILE A 104 12.40 6.54 31.07
CA ILE A 104 12.98 7.78 31.61
C ILE A 104 12.19 8.20 32.87
N ILE A 105 10.88 8.33 32.76
CA ILE A 105 10.02 8.75 33.89
C ILE A 105 10.22 7.81 35.08
N ARG A 106 10.12 6.50 34.88
CA ARG A 106 10.30 5.50 35.95
C ARG A 106 11.67 5.57 36.61
N LYS A 107 12.74 5.75 35.82
CA LYS A 107 14.12 5.87 36.33
C LYS A 107 14.28 7.10 37.22
N TYR A 108 13.68 8.22 36.86
CA TYR A 108 13.83 9.48 37.58
C TYR A 108 12.86 9.61 38.76
N ALA A 109 11.65 9.04 38.67
CA ALA A 109 10.73 8.92 39.80
C ALA A 109 11.39 8.18 40.98
N LYS A 110 12.05 7.04 40.72
CA LYS A 110 12.86 6.30 41.71
C LYS A 110 14.02 7.09 42.32
N ARG A 111 14.45 8.17 41.68
CA ARG A 111 15.51 9.08 42.15
C ARG A 111 14.95 10.33 42.83
N GLY A 112 13.63 10.36 43.09
CA GLY A 112 12.95 11.46 43.74
C GLY A 112 12.64 12.66 42.84
N TYR A 113 12.79 12.56 41.53
CA TYR A 113 12.45 13.67 40.62
C TYR A 113 10.94 13.75 40.36
N THR A 114 10.42 14.97 40.31
CA THR A 114 9.10 15.28 39.75
C THR A 114 9.16 15.19 38.22
N SER A 115 8.14 14.62 37.58
CA SER A 115 8.04 14.56 36.12
C SER A 115 7.05 15.60 35.62
N ILE A 116 7.49 16.53 34.78
CA ILE A 116 6.64 17.48 34.06
C ILE A 116 6.51 16.96 32.62
N ILE A 117 5.29 16.72 32.18
CA ILE A 117 4.97 16.08 30.90
C ILE A 117 4.23 17.08 30.03
N ILE A 118 4.83 17.48 28.92
CA ILE A 118 4.23 18.42 27.96
C ILE A 118 3.31 17.65 27.01
N GLY A 119 2.00 17.91 27.05
CA GLY A 119 1.03 17.24 26.20
C GLY A 119 -0.42 17.40 26.63
N ASP A 120 -1.30 16.67 25.97
CA ASP A 120 -2.74 16.74 26.24
C ASP A 120 -3.13 15.90 27.46
N LYS A 121 -3.61 16.53 28.53
CA LYS A 121 -3.94 15.86 29.82
C LYS A 121 -4.78 14.59 29.69
N ASN A 122 -5.75 14.59 28.78
CA ASN A 122 -6.70 13.48 28.59
C ASN A 122 -6.23 12.45 27.55
N HIS A 123 -5.04 12.60 26.96
CA HIS A 123 -4.58 11.72 25.90
C HIS A 123 -4.08 10.38 26.45
N PRO A 124 -4.44 9.24 25.81
CA PRO A 124 -3.96 7.90 26.15
C PRO A 124 -2.49 7.75 26.53
N GLU A 125 -1.61 8.36 25.72
CA GLU A 125 -0.16 8.35 25.96
C GLU A 125 0.19 9.05 27.27
N ILE A 126 -0.37 10.24 27.53
CA ILE A 126 -0.12 11.02 28.73
C ILE A 126 -0.57 10.27 29.98
N ILE A 127 -1.76 9.65 29.96
CA ILE A 127 -2.24 8.79 31.05
C ILE A 127 -1.26 7.65 31.31
N GLY A 128 -0.76 7.00 30.25
CA GLY A 128 0.23 5.95 30.36
C GLY A 128 1.58 6.41 30.91
N LEU A 129 2.01 7.63 30.60
CA LEU A 129 3.24 8.25 31.10
C LEU A 129 3.11 8.67 32.57
N LEU A 130 1.99 9.31 32.94
CA LEU A 130 1.66 9.66 34.33
C LEU A 130 1.68 8.44 35.25
N GLY A 131 1.17 7.30 34.77
CA GLY A 131 1.20 6.03 35.51
C GLY A 131 2.61 5.51 35.82
N GLN A 132 3.66 6.05 35.19
CA GLN A 132 5.06 5.69 35.49
C GLN A 132 5.70 6.61 36.54
N ALA A 133 5.05 7.71 36.90
CA ALA A 133 5.63 8.79 37.70
C ALA A 133 5.43 8.64 39.22
N GLU A 134 4.91 7.50 39.71
CA GLU A 134 4.72 7.23 41.16
C GLU A 134 3.99 8.37 41.90
N LYS A 135 2.92 8.92 41.29
CA LYS A 135 2.13 10.09 41.77
C LYS A 135 2.86 11.45 41.78
N LYS A 136 4.09 11.53 41.26
CA LYS A 136 4.88 12.78 41.12
C LYS A 136 4.90 13.30 39.68
N GLY A 137 3.77 13.19 38.98
CA GLY A 137 3.62 13.61 37.58
C GLY A 137 2.73 14.83 37.45
N ASN A 138 3.18 15.84 36.72
CA ASN A 138 2.41 17.02 36.31
C ASN A 138 2.31 17.05 34.80
N VAL A 139 1.17 17.50 34.26
CA VAL A 139 0.99 17.69 32.80
C VAL A 139 0.78 19.15 32.53
N ILE A 140 1.46 19.66 31.50
CA ILE A 140 1.30 21.02 31.01
C ILE A 140 1.02 21.02 29.50
N SER A 141 0.21 21.97 29.07
CA SER A 141 -0.14 22.16 27.66
C SER A 141 0.38 23.48 27.06
N SER A 142 0.85 24.41 27.91
CA SER A 142 1.32 25.73 27.50
C SER A 142 2.49 26.25 28.38
N LEU A 143 3.01 27.43 28.05
CA LEU A 143 4.05 28.09 28.85
C LEU A 143 3.48 28.66 30.15
N GLU A 144 2.27 29.19 30.10
CA GLU A 144 1.56 29.74 31.26
C GLU A 144 1.29 28.65 32.31
N GLU A 145 0.95 27.44 31.87
CA GLU A 145 0.79 26.30 32.77
C GLU A 145 2.13 25.87 33.41
N LEU A 146 3.26 26.06 32.74
CA LEU A 146 4.58 25.80 33.33
C LEU A 146 4.89 26.82 34.43
N GLU A 147 4.59 28.10 34.19
CA GLU A 147 4.80 29.19 35.15
C GLU A 147 3.90 29.07 36.39
N ALA A 148 2.70 28.50 36.22
CA ALA A 148 1.77 28.25 37.31
C ALA A 148 2.17 27.07 38.22
N LEU A 149 3.13 26.22 37.81
CA LEU A 149 3.59 25.11 38.64
C LEU A 149 4.48 25.61 39.78
N PRO A 150 4.44 24.96 40.97
CA PRO A 150 5.43 25.23 42.00
C PRO A 150 6.82 24.83 41.53
N VAL A 151 7.84 25.53 42.02
CA VAL A 151 9.25 25.16 41.79
C VAL A 151 9.57 23.90 42.58
N PHE A 152 10.20 22.93 41.92
CA PHE A 152 10.62 21.65 42.51
C PHE A 152 12.14 21.62 42.70
N ASP A 153 12.63 20.90 43.70
CA ASP A 153 14.08 20.72 43.90
C ASP A 153 14.74 19.94 42.75
N LYS A 154 14.01 18.96 42.21
CA LYS A 154 14.47 18.07 41.14
C LYS A 154 13.30 17.75 40.23
N ALA A 155 13.36 18.21 38.97
CA ALA A 155 12.38 17.85 37.97
C ALA A 155 13.01 17.37 36.66
N ILE A 156 12.28 16.51 35.96
CA ILE A 156 12.53 16.20 34.56
C ILE A 156 11.40 16.76 33.71
N ILE A 157 11.73 17.15 32.47
CA ILE A 157 10.75 17.55 31.48
C ILE A 157 10.82 16.58 30.31
N VAL A 158 9.67 16.02 29.96
CA VAL A 158 9.47 15.18 28.78
C VAL A 158 8.26 15.72 28.02
N ALA A 159 8.18 15.43 26.73
CA ALA A 159 7.02 15.73 25.88
C ALA A 159 6.36 14.46 25.35
N GLN A 160 5.05 14.54 25.12
CA GLN A 160 4.28 13.58 24.32
C GLN A 160 4.93 13.42 22.94
N THR A 161 4.98 12.18 22.43
CA THR A 161 5.69 11.84 21.18
C THR A 161 5.16 12.59 19.95
N THR A 162 3.92 13.07 20.01
CA THR A 162 3.20 13.77 18.94
C THR A 162 3.01 15.28 19.20
N GLN A 163 3.71 15.86 20.17
CA GLN A 163 3.56 17.27 20.52
C GLN A 163 4.14 18.20 19.44
N ASN A 164 3.68 19.46 19.43
CA ASN A 164 4.20 20.54 18.61
C ASN A 164 5.66 20.86 18.98
N THR A 165 6.55 20.81 17.99
CA THR A 165 7.98 21.05 18.17
C THR A 165 8.31 22.50 18.52
N ILE A 166 7.55 23.47 18.02
CA ILE A 166 7.74 24.90 18.30
C ILE A 166 7.48 25.19 19.78
N LEU A 167 6.34 24.72 20.30
CA LEU A 167 5.99 24.85 21.72
C LEU A 167 7.05 24.21 22.62
N PHE A 168 7.49 23.00 22.29
CA PHE A 168 8.50 22.30 23.07
C PHE A 168 9.84 23.06 23.11
N GLN A 169 10.28 23.64 21.99
CA GLN A 169 11.49 24.46 21.95
C GLN A 169 11.34 25.78 22.73
N ALA A 170 10.13 26.37 22.77
CA ALA A 170 9.87 27.54 23.60
C ALA A 170 10.00 27.20 25.09
N ILE A 171 9.36 26.10 25.53
CA ILE A 171 9.46 25.61 26.91
C ILE A 171 10.91 25.27 27.28
N LYS A 172 11.64 24.58 26.40
CA LYS A 172 13.05 24.23 26.63
C LYS A 172 13.92 25.47 26.84
N ARG A 173 13.72 26.52 26.04
CA ARG A 173 14.47 27.79 26.17
C ARG A 173 14.17 28.48 27.51
N GLN A 174 12.90 28.54 27.90
CA GLN A 174 12.50 29.14 29.17
C GLN A 174 13.06 28.38 30.37
N VAL A 175 12.95 27.05 30.37
CA VAL A 175 13.46 26.20 31.45
C VAL A 175 14.98 26.31 31.58
N ASN A 176 15.72 26.35 30.47
CA ASN A 176 17.18 26.50 30.53
C ASN A 176 17.62 27.87 31.08
N ARG A 177 16.77 28.90 30.94
CA ARG A 177 17.03 30.24 31.47
C ARG A 177 16.66 30.34 32.95
N ASP A 178 15.48 29.85 33.31
CA ASP A 178 14.85 30.14 34.62
C ASP A 178 15.01 28.98 35.62
N LEU A 179 15.18 27.74 35.14
CA LEU A 179 15.24 26.50 35.93
C LEU A 179 16.35 25.55 35.42
N PRO A 180 17.63 25.99 35.36
CA PRO A 180 18.71 25.25 34.71
C PRO A 180 19.06 23.90 35.39
N HIS A 181 18.60 23.68 36.62
CA HIS A 181 18.75 22.40 37.34
C HIS A 181 17.75 21.33 36.88
N TYR A 182 16.71 21.70 36.12
CA TYR A 182 15.77 20.74 35.55
C TYR A 182 16.39 20.00 34.37
N LYS A 183 16.06 18.71 34.23
CA LYS A 183 16.56 17.88 33.13
C LYS A 183 15.53 17.77 32.02
N VAL A 184 15.79 18.41 30.89
CA VAL A 184 14.93 18.32 29.71
C VAL A 184 15.37 17.18 28.80
N PHE A 185 14.44 16.30 28.43
CA PHE A 185 14.68 15.22 27.47
C PHE A 185 13.89 15.47 26.19
N ASP A 186 14.58 15.43 25.05
CA ASP A 186 13.96 15.50 23.73
C ASP A 186 13.24 14.17 23.43
N THR A 187 11.92 14.14 23.67
CA THR A 187 11.10 12.91 23.57
C THR A 187 10.02 12.96 22.50
N ILE A 188 9.87 14.08 21.78
CA ILE A 188 9.10 14.11 20.53
C ILE A 188 9.75 13.11 19.56
N CYS A 189 8.96 12.27 18.90
CA CYS A 189 9.54 11.25 18.05
C CYS A 189 9.99 11.79 16.70
N ASP A 190 11.03 11.19 16.13
CA ASP A 190 11.61 11.51 14.83
C ASP A 190 10.58 11.51 13.69
N SER A 191 9.60 10.63 13.78
CA SER A 191 8.48 10.52 12.84
C SER A 191 7.54 11.75 12.88
N THR A 192 7.32 12.33 14.06
CA THR A 192 6.52 13.54 14.27
C THR A 192 7.29 14.75 13.74
N GLU A 193 8.55 14.92 14.16
CA GLU A 193 9.40 16.05 13.74
C GLU A 193 9.50 16.16 12.21
N ARG A 194 9.75 15.03 11.53
CA ARG A 194 9.84 14.99 10.07
C ARG A 194 8.54 15.38 9.38
N ARG A 195 7.39 14.95 9.91
CA ARG A 195 6.07 15.32 9.34
C ARG A 195 5.77 16.79 9.54
N GLN A 196 6.02 17.33 10.73
CA GLN A 196 5.82 18.76 11.03
C GLN A 196 6.71 19.63 10.12
N ALA A 197 8.00 19.30 10.03
CA ALA A 197 8.93 20.01 9.14
C ALA A 197 8.52 19.90 7.66
N GLU A 198 7.98 18.76 7.24
CA GLU A 198 7.50 18.55 5.88
C GLU A 198 6.23 19.32 5.56
N VAL A 199 5.27 19.41 6.49
CA VAL A 199 4.06 20.22 6.31
C VAL A 199 4.44 21.68 6.08
N ASN A 200 5.36 22.24 6.87
CA ASN A 200 5.86 23.59 6.67
C ASN A 200 6.46 23.79 5.26
N ARG A 201 7.29 22.86 4.78
CA ARG A 201 7.87 22.94 3.43
C ARG A 201 6.81 22.78 2.33
N LEU A 202 5.85 21.88 2.53
CA LEU A 202 4.78 21.61 1.59
C LEU A 202 3.89 22.84 1.43
N ALA A 203 3.48 23.46 2.54
CA ALA A 203 2.65 24.66 2.57
C ALA A 203 3.25 25.81 1.74
N ASN A 204 4.57 25.98 1.77
CA ASN A 204 5.27 26.99 0.96
C ASN A 204 5.20 26.75 -0.56
N SER A 205 4.85 25.54 -1.01
CA SER A 205 4.83 25.15 -2.42
C SER A 205 3.44 25.04 -3.03
N VAL A 206 2.39 25.22 -2.20
CA VAL A 206 0.99 24.96 -2.57
C VAL A 206 0.07 26.11 -2.18
N ASP A 207 -1.14 26.11 -2.74
CA ASP A 207 -2.16 27.12 -2.48
C ASP A 207 -3.04 26.69 -1.29
N THR A 208 -3.22 25.38 -1.11
CA THR A 208 -4.08 24.78 -0.08
C THR A 208 -3.44 23.51 0.48
N VAL A 209 -3.64 23.24 1.77
CA VAL A 209 -3.21 22.00 2.44
C VAL A 209 -4.42 21.17 2.86
N VAL A 210 -4.42 19.89 2.52
CA VAL A 210 -5.40 18.90 2.98
C VAL A 210 -4.68 17.94 3.92
N VAL A 211 -5.14 17.87 5.16
CA VAL A 211 -4.61 17.01 6.21
C VAL A 211 -5.56 15.84 6.44
N VAL A 212 -5.10 14.62 6.13
CA VAL A 212 -5.92 13.41 6.18
C VAL A 212 -5.66 12.61 7.47
N GLY A 213 -6.70 12.38 8.27
CA GLY A 213 -6.66 11.46 9.40
C GLY A 213 -7.72 11.72 10.46
N GLY A 214 -7.87 10.79 11.39
CA GLY A 214 -8.91 10.87 12.43
C GLY A 214 -8.83 12.15 13.27
N ARG A 215 -9.99 12.73 13.60
CA ARG A 215 -10.13 13.96 14.40
C ARG A 215 -9.62 13.81 15.84
N SER A 216 -9.65 12.58 16.37
CA SER A 216 -9.11 12.24 17.69
C SER A 216 -7.58 12.02 17.72
N SER A 217 -6.90 12.07 16.56
CA SER A 217 -5.45 11.85 16.49
C SER A 217 -4.67 13.09 16.89
N GLY A 218 -3.95 13.01 18.01
CA GLY A 218 -3.07 14.09 18.48
C GLY A 218 -2.06 14.53 17.43
N ASN A 219 -1.42 13.59 16.72
CA ASN A 219 -0.50 13.92 15.63
C ASN A 219 -1.20 14.63 14.48
N THR A 220 -2.36 14.15 14.03
CA THR A 220 -3.07 14.75 12.90
C THR A 220 -3.46 16.18 13.21
N ARG A 221 -3.99 16.43 14.42
CA ARG A 221 -4.33 17.77 14.88
C ARG A 221 -3.13 18.72 14.85
N ARG A 222 -1.94 18.29 15.26
CA ARG A 222 -0.71 19.13 15.19
C ARG A 222 -0.33 19.46 13.75
N LEU A 223 -0.55 18.54 12.80
CA LEU A 223 -0.30 18.85 11.38
C LEU A 223 -1.29 19.89 10.84
N VAL A 224 -2.54 19.88 11.30
CA VAL A 224 -3.53 20.93 10.98
C VAL A 224 -3.08 22.27 11.55
N GLU A 225 -2.81 22.33 12.86
CA GLU A 225 -2.34 23.55 13.54
C GLU A 225 -1.12 24.16 12.83
N ILE A 226 -0.13 23.32 12.48
CA ILE A 226 1.09 23.77 11.81
C ILE A 226 0.82 24.24 10.38
N ALA A 227 -0.09 23.58 9.64
CA ALA A 227 -0.49 24.04 8.31
C ALA A 227 -1.23 25.38 8.38
N GLU A 228 -2.14 25.56 9.34
CA GLU A 228 -2.86 26.83 9.57
C GLU A 228 -1.91 27.96 9.94
N GLN A 229 -0.89 27.69 10.77
CA GLN A 229 0.15 28.66 11.14
C GLN A 229 0.94 29.21 9.93
N THR A 230 0.92 28.53 8.78
CA THR A 230 1.53 29.03 7.54
C THR A 230 0.66 30.05 6.80
N GLY A 231 -0.57 30.31 7.26
CA GLY A 231 -1.54 31.18 6.61
C GLY A 231 -2.21 30.57 5.37
N LYS A 232 -1.96 29.29 5.08
CA LYS A 232 -2.58 28.59 3.95
C LYS A 232 -3.96 28.04 4.34
N PRO A 233 -4.97 28.14 3.46
CA PRO A 233 -6.22 27.39 3.62
C PRO A 233 -5.93 25.91 3.91
N THR A 234 -6.44 25.42 5.04
CA THR A 234 -6.16 24.09 5.55
C THR A 234 -7.46 23.34 5.80
N PHE A 235 -7.55 22.11 5.30
CA PHE A 235 -8.73 21.26 5.45
C PHE A 235 -8.38 19.97 6.19
N HIS A 236 -9.06 19.70 7.30
CA HIS A 236 -8.95 18.44 8.04
C HIS A 236 -10.08 17.50 7.63
N ILE A 237 -9.71 16.41 6.96
CA ILE A 237 -10.63 15.35 6.52
C ILE A 237 -10.22 13.98 7.07
N GLU A 238 -11.19 13.09 7.26
CA GLU A 238 -10.97 11.68 7.60
C GLU A 238 -11.08 10.77 6.37
N THR A 239 -11.95 11.11 5.42
CA THR A 239 -12.22 10.30 4.21
C THR A 239 -12.44 11.16 2.96
N GLU A 240 -12.53 10.53 1.79
CA GLU A 240 -12.89 11.18 0.53
C GLU A 240 -14.29 11.79 0.55
N ALA A 241 -15.22 11.25 1.35
CA ALA A 241 -16.59 11.76 1.46
C ALA A 241 -16.64 13.16 2.09
N ASP A 242 -15.67 13.48 2.95
CA ASP A 242 -15.59 14.81 3.56
C ASP A 242 -15.29 15.90 2.52
N LEU A 243 -14.69 15.54 1.37
CA LEU A 243 -14.44 16.47 0.27
C LEU A 243 -15.74 17.00 -0.36
N ASP A 244 -16.81 16.22 -0.33
CA ASP A 244 -18.12 16.65 -0.86
C ASP A 244 -18.76 17.73 0.03
N SER A 245 -18.39 17.76 1.32
CA SER A 245 -18.84 18.75 2.29
C SER A 245 -17.98 20.02 2.32
N LEU A 246 -16.79 19.99 1.71
CA LEU A 246 -15.97 21.19 1.58
C LEU A 246 -16.66 22.15 0.61
N ASP A 247 -16.61 23.45 0.91
CA ASP A 247 -16.96 24.45 -0.10
C ASP A 247 -15.94 24.33 -1.24
N ILE A 248 -16.36 23.68 -2.33
CA ILE A 248 -15.54 23.42 -3.50
C ILE A 248 -15.10 24.76 -4.14
N GLY A 249 -15.83 25.86 -3.90
CA GLY A 249 -15.40 27.21 -4.26
C GLY A 249 -14.06 27.61 -3.63
N ALA A 250 -13.74 27.09 -2.45
CA ALA A 250 -12.46 27.30 -1.78
C ALA A 250 -11.30 26.47 -2.39
N LEU A 251 -11.62 25.35 -3.07
CA LEU A 251 -10.63 24.51 -3.77
C LEU A 251 -10.48 24.85 -5.26
N ASN A 252 -11.49 25.48 -5.85
CA ASN A 252 -11.54 25.80 -7.28
C ASN A 252 -10.45 26.77 -7.77
N PRO A 253 -10.02 27.80 -7.00
CA PRO A 253 -8.89 28.64 -7.39
C PRO A 253 -7.53 27.98 -7.15
N ALA A 254 -7.46 26.87 -6.38
CA ALA A 254 -6.19 26.22 -6.06
C ALA A 254 -5.60 25.51 -7.30
N SER A 255 -4.51 26.06 -7.82
CA SER A 255 -3.74 25.41 -8.88
C SER A 255 -2.89 24.27 -8.33
N ARG A 256 -2.51 24.36 -7.05
CA ARG A 256 -1.62 23.43 -6.35
C ARG A 256 -2.20 23.04 -4.99
N ILE A 257 -2.49 21.75 -4.80
CA ILE A 257 -2.98 21.19 -3.53
C ILE A 257 -1.90 20.34 -2.89
N GLY A 258 -1.58 20.61 -1.63
CA GLY A 258 -0.72 19.78 -0.80
C GLY A 258 -1.56 18.78 0.00
N ILE A 259 -1.21 17.50 0.01
CA ILE A 259 -1.82 16.48 0.85
C ILE A 259 -0.79 16.00 1.87
N THR A 260 -1.17 15.96 3.13
CA THR A 260 -0.41 15.31 4.19
C THR A 260 -1.32 14.37 4.98
N ALA A 261 -0.76 13.45 5.75
CA ALA A 261 -1.56 12.53 6.55
C ALA A 261 -0.97 12.28 7.93
N GLY A 262 -1.87 12.08 8.88
CA GLY A 262 -1.54 11.65 10.23
C GLY A 262 -0.76 10.34 10.28
N ALA A 263 0.03 10.15 11.34
CA ALA A 263 0.81 8.93 11.56
C ALA A 263 -0.05 7.66 11.73
N SER A 264 -1.36 7.81 12.00
CA SER A 264 -2.35 6.75 12.12
C SER A 264 -3.22 6.57 10.87
N THR A 265 -2.97 7.29 9.79
CA THR A 265 -3.77 7.20 8.56
C THR A 265 -3.17 6.15 7.61
N PRO A 266 -3.90 5.12 7.19
CA PRO A 266 -3.40 4.12 6.24
C PRO A 266 -3.33 4.66 4.79
N ASN A 267 -2.49 4.05 3.94
CA ASN A 267 -2.29 4.55 2.57
C ASN A 267 -3.55 4.43 1.70
N TRP A 268 -4.44 3.47 1.97
CA TRP A 268 -5.66 3.29 1.18
C TRP A 268 -6.62 4.48 1.35
N ILE A 269 -6.67 5.13 2.52
CA ILE A 269 -7.44 6.37 2.71
C ILE A 269 -6.79 7.51 1.93
N LEU A 270 -5.46 7.64 2.03
CA LEU A 270 -4.72 8.67 1.30
C LEU A 270 -4.90 8.54 -0.22
N LYS A 271 -4.92 7.31 -0.74
CA LYS A 271 -5.16 7.00 -2.16
C LYS A 271 -6.57 7.41 -2.59
N LYS A 272 -7.59 7.13 -1.78
CA LYS A 272 -8.98 7.56 -2.02
C LYS A 272 -9.12 9.09 -2.08
N VAL A 273 -8.54 9.79 -1.11
CA VAL A 273 -8.53 11.26 -1.08
C VAL A 273 -7.78 11.85 -2.29
N TYR A 274 -6.57 11.36 -2.57
CA TYR A 274 -5.77 11.81 -3.72
C TYR A 274 -6.57 11.67 -5.03
N LYS A 275 -7.21 10.51 -5.20
CA LYS A 275 -8.01 10.20 -6.38
C LYS A 275 -9.23 11.10 -6.51
N ALA A 276 -9.98 11.28 -5.41
CA ALA A 276 -11.13 12.17 -5.41
C ALA A 276 -10.72 13.59 -5.83
N LEU A 277 -9.60 14.10 -5.28
CA LEU A 277 -9.03 15.40 -5.67
C LEU A 277 -8.55 15.44 -7.13
N GLU A 278 -7.96 14.35 -7.64
CA GLU A 278 -7.54 14.25 -9.04
C GLU A 278 -8.73 14.29 -10.01
N GLU A 279 -9.87 13.71 -9.61
CA GLU A 279 -11.10 13.66 -10.41
C GLU A 279 -11.93 14.95 -10.36
N LEU A 280 -11.80 15.77 -9.31
CA LEU A 280 -12.57 17.01 -9.13
C LEU A 280 -12.61 17.90 -10.39
N PRO A 281 -11.49 18.18 -11.08
CA PRO A 281 -11.51 19.02 -12.29
C PRO A 281 -12.26 18.42 -13.46
N PHE A 282 -12.32 17.08 -13.56
CA PHE A 282 -12.92 16.36 -14.69
C PHE A 282 -14.43 16.15 -14.53
N LYS A 283 -14.94 16.09 -13.29
CA LYS A 283 -16.38 16.04 -13.02
C LYS A 283 -17.15 17.29 -13.47
N ARG A 284 -16.47 18.43 -13.67
CA ARG A 284 -17.14 19.73 -13.88
C ARG A 284 -16.76 20.49 -15.16
N LYS A 285 -15.74 20.09 -15.93
CA LYS A 285 -15.41 20.71 -17.22
C LYS A 285 -15.59 19.76 -18.40
N HIS A 286 -16.51 20.09 -19.30
CA HIS A 286 -16.63 19.47 -20.61
C HIS A 286 -15.50 19.98 -21.53
N GLY A 287 -14.49 19.14 -21.75
CA GLY A 287 -13.40 19.42 -22.69
C GLY A 287 -12.69 18.13 -23.08
N TRP A 288 -11.89 18.17 -24.15
CA TRP A 288 -11.21 16.99 -24.71
C TRP A 288 -10.37 16.22 -23.68
N ARG A 289 -9.76 16.93 -22.70
CA ARG A 289 -9.00 16.30 -21.60
C ARG A 289 -9.86 15.46 -20.66
N SER A 290 -11.12 15.84 -20.44
CA SER A 290 -12.07 15.06 -19.63
C SER A 290 -12.50 13.78 -20.37
N VAL A 291 -12.75 13.90 -21.68
CA VAL A 291 -13.01 12.75 -22.55
C VAL A 291 -11.82 11.78 -22.56
N LEU A 292 -10.60 12.28 -22.74
CA LEU A 292 -9.39 11.46 -22.73
C LEU A 292 -9.20 10.73 -21.39
N PHE A 293 -9.38 11.42 -20.26
CA PHE A 293 -9.30 10.82 -18.94
C PHE A 293 -10.38 9.75 -18.73
N ALA A 294 -11.62 10.01 -19.16
CA ALA A 294 -12.71 9.04 -19.10
C ALA A 294 -12.43 7.79 -19.93
N ILE A 295 -11.87 7.94 -21.13
CA ILE A 295 -11.45 6.82 -21.99
C ILE A 295 -10.34 6.03 -21.30
N GLN A 296 -9.25 6.69 -20.88
CA GLN A 296 -8.13 6.03 -20.19
C GLN A 296 -8.60 5.24 -18.97
N ARG A 297 -9.44 5.86 -18.14
CA ARG A 297 -10.05 5.24 -16.97
C ARG A 297 -10.90 4.04 -17.34
N SER A 298 -11.76 4.17 -18.36
CA SER A 298 -12.61 3.07 -18.83
C SER A 298 -11.77 1.88 -19.31
N LEU A 299 -10.73 2.15 -20.13
CA LEU A 299 -9.84 1.11 -20.66
C LEU A 299 -9.08 0.36 -19.57
N LEU A 300 -8.69 1.03 -18.48
CA LEU A 300 -8.05 0.39 -17.32
C LEU A 300 -9.04 -0.40 -16.47
N LEU A 301 -10.19 0.20 -16.12
CA LEU A 301 -11.21 -0.47 -15.30
C LEU A 301 -11.81 -1.70 -15.97
N THR A 302 -11.88 -1.71 -17.31
CA THR A 302 -12.34 -2.87 -18.09
C THR A 302 -11.21 -3.86 -18.43
N ASN A 303 -9.96 -3.56 -18.08
CA ASN A 303 -8.74 -4.28 -18.49
C ASN A 303 -8.48 -4.32 -20.01
N ILE A 304 -9.19 -3.55 -20.83
CA ILE A 304 -8.97 -3.50 -22.29
C ILE A 304 -7.57 -2.99 -22.61
N TYR A 305 -7.06 -2.01 -21.87
CA TYR A 305 -5.70 -1.51 -22.08
C TYR A 305 -4.65 -2.58 -21.80
N LEU A 306 -4.85 -3.36 -20.73
CA LEU A 306 -3.99 -4.46 -20.36
C LEU A 306 -4.01 -5.59 -21.39
N SER A 307 -5.20 -6.00 -21.85
CA SER A 307 -5.32 -7.05 -22.86
C SER A 307 -4.71 -6.64 -24.19
N LEU A 308 -4.90 -5.39 -24.64
CA LEU A 308 -4.20 -4.84 -25.80
C LEU A 308 -2.68 -4.89 -25.62
N GLY A 309 -2.18 -4.52 -24.43
CA GLY A 309 -0.78 -4.67 -24.09
C GLY A 309 -0.28 -6.12 -24.23
N ALA A 310 -1.05 -7.10 -23.74
CA ALA A 310 -0.71 -8.51 -23.89
C ALA A 310 -0.60 -8.94 -25.35
N GLY A 311 -1.52 -8.49 -26.20
CA GLY A 311 -1.46 -8.73 -27.65
C GLY A 311 -0.21 -8.12 -28.29
N LEU A 312 0.14 -6.89 -27.92
CA LEU A 312 1.33 -6.18 -28.43
C LEU A 312 2.64 -6.83 -27.97
N LEU A 313 2.69 -7.35 -26.74
CA LEU A 313 3.84 -8.14 -26.28
C LEU A 313 3.92 -9.49 -27.00
N CYS A 314 2.78 -10.14 -27.26
CA CYS A 314 2.74 -11.37 -28.07
C CYS A 314 3.26 -11.11 -29.49
N TYR A 315 2.86 -10.00 -30.12
CA TYR A 315 3.38 -9.58 -31.43
C TYR A 315 4.91 -9.41 -31.40
N ALA A 316 5.46 -8.74 -30.38
CA ALA A 316 6.91 -8.61 -30.20
C ALA A 316 7.61 -9.98 -30.09
N CYS A 317 7.02 -10.92 -29.32
CA CYS A 317 7.58 -12.27 -29.16
C CYS A 317 7.49 -13.08 -30.46
N ALA A 318 6.39 -13.00 -31.20
CA ALA A 318 6.21 -13.68 -32.48
C ALA A 318 7.23 -13.20 -33.52
N GLN A 319 7.52 -11.89 -33.55
CA GLN A 319 8.56 -11.32 -34.42
C GLN A 319 9.97 -11.78 -34.00
N LEU A 320 10.26 -11.88 -32.70
CA LEU A 320 11.51 -12.49 -32.22
C LEU A 320 11.65 -13.97 -32.61
N GLN A 321 10.53 -14.68 -32.73
CA GLN A 321 10.47 -16.09 -33.14
C GLN A 321 10.47 -16.28 -34.66
N GLY A 322 10.35 -15.21 -35.45
CA GLY A 322 10.22 -15.30 -36.91
C GLY A 322 8.87 -15.84 -37.40
N ILE A 323 7.81 -15.70 -36.61
CA ILE A 323 6.46 -16.17 -36.97
C ILE A 323 5.72 -15.08 -37.74
N GLY A 324 5.44 -15.34 -39.02
CA GLY A 324 4.73 -14.42 -39.91
C GLY A 324 3.21 -14.34 -39.64
N ASP A 325 2.54 -15.49 -39.47
CA ASP A 325 1.09 -15.53 -39.18
C ASP A 325 0.82 -15.38 -37.67
N PHE A 326 1.12 -14.20 -37.13
CA PHE A 326 1.06 -13.95 -35.69
C PHE A 326 -0.34 -13.54 -35.19
N VAL A 327 -1.26 -13.17 -36.08
CA VAL A 327 -2.56 -12.55 -35.73
C VAL A 327 -3.41 -13.43 -34.80
N PRO A 328 -3.56 -14.75 -35.04
CA PRO A 328 -4.33 -15.60 -34.15
C PRO A 328 -3.79 -15.62 -32.72
N TYR A 329 -2.46 -15.65 -32.54
CA TYR A 329 -1.81 -15.68 -31.22
C TYR A 329 -1.95 -14.36 -30.48
N VAL A 330 -1.89 -13.23 -31.20
CA VAL A 330 -2.14 -11.90 -30.66
C VAL A 330 -3.57 -11.80 -30.12
N LEU A 331 -4.57 -12.18 -30.94
CA LEU A 331 -5.97 -12.15 -30.53
C LEU A 331 -6.24 -13.10 -29.35
N LEU A 332 -5.69 -14.32 -29.41
CA LEU A 332 -5.80 -15.30 -28.33
C LEU A 332 -5.22 -14.76 -27.01
N SER A 333 -4.05 -14.12 -27.06
CA SER A 333 -3.42 -13.49 -25.89
C SER A 333 -4.28 -12.35 -25.31
N MET A 334 -4.81 -11.48 -26.17
CA MET A 334 -5.72 -10.41 -25.75
C MET A 334 -6.96 -10.97 -25.05
N LEU A 335 -7.63 -11.94 -25.68
CA LEU A 335 -8.88 -12.52 -25.19
C LEU A 335 -8.70 -13.29 -23.88
N TYR A 336 -7.63 -14.08 -23.77
CA TYR A 336 -7.31 -14.81 -22.53
C TYR A 336 -7.05 -13.85 -21.37
N VAL A 337 -6.20 -12.84 -21.58
CA VAL A 337 -5.86 -11.86 -20.54
C VAL A 337 -7.11 -11.07 -20.13
N GLN A 338 -7.91 -10.63 -21.10
CA GLN A 338 -9.18 -9.95 -20.85
C GLN A 338 -10.11 -10.78 -19.95
N SER A 339 -10.30 -12.06 -20.30
CA SER A 339 -11.15 -12.98 -19.55
C SER A 339 -10.62 -13.22 -18.14
N MET A 340 -9.38 -13.69 -18.01
CA MET A 340 -8.81 -14.10 -16.73
C MET A 340 -8.65 -12.93 -15.75
N HIS A 341 -8.27 -11.74 -16.20
CA HIS A 341 -8.17 -10.59 -15.31
C HIS A 341 -9.54 -10.13 -14.80
N ILE A 342 -10.57 -10.11 -15.65
CA ILE A 342 -11.93 -9.80 -15.20
C ILE A 342 -12.41 -10.83 -14.19
N LEU A 343 -12.25 -12.14 -14.46
CA LEU A 343 -12.69 -13.20 -13.55
C LEU A 343 -11.93 -13.16 -12.21
N ASN A 344 -10.63 -12.88 -12.24
CA ASN A 344 -9.81 -12.74 -11.04
C ASN A 344 -10.27 -11.56 -10.15
N HIS A 345 -10.74 -10.46 -10.75
CA HIS A 345 -11.28 -9.33 -10.00
C HIS A 345 -12.73 -9.57 -9.53
N LEU A 346 -13.57 -10.23 -10.34
CA LEU A 346 -14.94 -10.59 -9.95
C LEU A 346 -14.98 -11.61 -8.81
N THR A 347 -13.98 -12.49 -8.74
CA THR A 347 -13.76 -13.43 -7.64
C THR A 347 -12.83 -12.89 -6.54
N GLY A 348 -12.21 -11.72 -6.79
CA GLY A 348 -11.38 -10.99 -5.86
C GLY A 348 -12.23 -10.45 -4.72
N GLY A 349 -12.11 -11.05 -3.54
CA GLY A 349 -12.89 -10.66 -2.35
C GLY A 349 -12.51 -9.28 -1.78
N LYS A 350 -12.60 -9.13 -0.44
CA LYS A 350 -12.39 -7.85 0.26
C LYS A 350 -11.06 -7.13 -0.02
N ALA A 351 -10.03 -7.81 -0.54
CA ALA A 351 -8.72 -7.23 -0.82
C ALA A 351 -8.78 -6.06 -1.82
N ASP A 352 -9.55 -6.25 -2.89
CA ASP A 352 -9.66 -5.28 -3.97
C ASP A 352 -10.36 -3.99 -3.48
N GLN A 353 -11.19 -4.08 -2.44
CA GLN A 353 -11.82 -2.91 -1.80
C GLN A 353 -10.80 -2.02 -1.08
N TYR A 354 -9.71 -2.60 -0.54
CA TYR A 354 -8.66 -1.83 0.13
C TYR A 354 -7.58 -1.35 -0.85
N ASN A 355 -7.21 -2.18 -1.82
CA ASN A 355 -6.15 -1.89 -2.77
C ASN A 355 -6.62 -0.94 -3.89
N GLU A 356 -7.76 -1.26 -4.51
CA GLU A 356 -8.32 -0.56 -5.67
C GLU A 356 -9.83 -0.30 -5.50
N PRO A 357 -10.22 0.58 -4.55
CA PRO A 357 -11.63 0.78 -4.17
C PRO A 357 -12.53 1.20 -5.33
N GLU A 358 -12.04 2.01 -6.26
CA GLU A 358 -12.82 2.39 -7.44
C GLU A 358 -13.11 1.19 -8.34
N ARG A 359 -12.11 0.33 -8.57
CA ARG A 359 -12.29 -0.89 -9.36
C ARG A 359 -13.32 -1.78 -8.70
N ALA A 360 -13.24 -1.96 -7.37
CA ALA A 360 -14.22 -2.72 -6.63
C ALA A 360 -15.64 -2.16 -6.80
N LEU A 361 -15.84 -0.84 -6.71
CA LEU A 361 -17.14 -0.20 -6.94
C LEU A 361 -17.62 -0.35 -8.40
N PHE A 362 -16.71 -0.19 -9.38
CA PHE A 362 -17.02 -0.37 -10.79
C PHE A 362 -17.46 -1.81 -11.08
N TYR A 363 -16.75 -2.80 -10.55
CA TYR A 363 -17.06 -4.22 -10.70
C TYR A 363 -18.37 -4.61 -10.01
N GLN A 364 -18.67 -4.02 -8.85
CA GLN A 364 -19.96 -4.21 -8.19
C GLN A 364 -21.10 -3.64 -9.03
N LYS A 365 -20.93 -2.43 -9.58
CA LYS A 365 -21.94 -1.75 -10.40
C LYS A 365 -22.19 -2.45 -11.73
N TYR A 366 -21.15 -2.90 -12.42
CA TYR A 366 -21.22 -3.46 -13.77
C TYR A 366 -21.00 -4.99 -13.82
N LYS A 367 -21.23 -5.69 -12.71
CA LYS A 367 -20.95 -7.11 -12.52
C LYS A 367 -21.46 -8.00 -13.66
N HIS A 368 -22.71 -7.79 -14.09
CA HIS A 368 -23.35 -8.60 -15.14
C HIS A 368 -22.65 -8.42 -16.50
N LEU A 369 -22.40 -7.18 -16.91
CA LEU A 369 -21.73 -6.87 -18.18
C LEU A 369 -20.29 -7.42 -18.20
N LEU A 370 -19.56 -7.27 -17.10
CA LEU A 370 -18.19 -7.77 -16.97
C LEU A 370 -18.14 -9.31 -17.00
N ASN A 371 -19.10 -10.00 -16.38
CA ASN A 371 -19.21 -11.45 -16.49
C ASN A 371 -19.42 -11.91 -17.93
N ILE A 372 -20.35 -11.27 -18.66
CA ILE A 372 -20.61 -11.58 -20.07
C ILE A 372 -19.33 -11.35 -20.89
N LEU A 373 -18.69 -10.20 -20.73
CA LEU A 373 -17.46 -9.86 -21.43
C LEU A 373 -16.35 -10.90 -21.17
N ALA A 374 -16.20 -11.36 -19.92
CA ALA A 374 -15.20 -12.35 -19.57
C ALA A 374 -15.48 -13.74 -20.18
N ILE A 375 -16.74 -14.19 -20.14
CA ILE A 375 -17.15 -15.49 -20.70
C ILE A 375 -17.02 -15.48 -22.22
N VAL A 376 -17.50 -14.42 -22.88
CA VAL A 376 -17.38 -14.26 -24.34
C VAL A 376 -15.92 -14.21 -24.74
N SER A 377 -15.08 -13.41 -24.06
CA SER A 377 -13.64 -13.35 -24.37
C SER A 377 -12.96 -14.70 -24.20
N GLY A 378 -13.22 -15.40 -23.09
CA GLY A 378 -12.64 -16.71 -22.82
C GLY A 378 -13.09 -17.79 -23.82
N GLY A 379 -14.39 -17.81 -24.16
CA GLY A 379 -14.95 -18.71 -25.15
C GLY A 379 -14.39 -18.47 -26.55
N SER A 380 -14.33 -17.22 -26.99
CA SER A 380 -13.71 -16.85 -28.27
C SER A 380 -12.22 -17.21 -28.30
N GLY A 381 -11.49 -17.01 -27.20
CA GLY A 381 -10.08 -17.42 -27.08
C GLY A 381 -9.90 -18.94 -27.25
N LEU A 382 -10.77 -19.75 -26.64
CA LEU A 382 -10.76 -21.21 -26.80
C LEU A 382 -11.11 -21.66 -28.22
N ILE A 383 -12.05 -20.97 -28.89
CA ILE A 383 -12.39 -21.25 -30.30
C ILE A 383 -11.17 -20.99 -31.19
N ILE A 384 -10.49 -19.85 -31.03
CA ILE A 384 -9.27 -19.54 -31.79
C ILE A 384 -8.18 -20.58 -31.48
N ALA A 385 -8.01 -20.95 -30.21
CA ALA A 385 -7.05 -21.99 -29.82
C ALA A 385 -7.35 -23.33 -30.50
N ALA A 386 -8.63 -23.71 -30.61
CA ALA A 386 -9.05 -24.93 -31.31
C ALA A 386 -8.73 -24.88 -32.81
N THR A 387 -8.87 -23.72 -33.45
CA THR A 387 -8.48 -23.55 -34.87
C THR A 387 -6.98 -23.64 -35.10
N LEU A 388 -6.17 -23.37 -34.07
CA LEU A 388 -4.70 -23.49 -34.11
C LEU A 388 -4.20 -24.91 -33.78
N GLY A 389 -5.09 -25.80 -33.31
CA GLY A 389 -4.81 -27.21 -33.03
C GLY A 389 -5.19 -27.66 -31.62
N LEU A 390 -5.10 -28.97 -31.39
CA LEU A 390 -5.48 -29.58 -30.11
C LEU A 390 -4.58 -29.13 -28.95
N TRP A 391 -3.27 -29.00 -29.18
CA TRP A 391 -2.31 -28.59 -28.14
C TRP A 391 -2.57 -27.16 -27.63
N PRO A 392 -2.68 -26.12 -28.49
CA PRO A 392 -3.09 -24.78 -28.05
C PRO A 392 -4.41 -24.77 -27.28
N PHE A 393 -5.42 -25.52 -27.75
CA PHE A 393 -6.70 -25.63 -27.06
C PHE A 393 -6.56 -26.20 -25.63
N PHE A 394 -5.92 -27.36 -25.47
CA PHE A 394 -5.78 -27.99 -24.16
C PHE A 394 -4.89 -27.20 -23.21
N ILE A 395 -3.83 -26.55 -23.72
CA ILE A 395 -2.98 -25.67 -22.92
C ILE A 395 -3.81 -24.49 -22.40
N LEU A 396 -4.56 -23.81 -23.27
CA LEU A 396 -5.37 -22.66 -22.88
C LEU A 396 -6.49 -23.06 -21.92
N LEU A 397 -7.12 -24.21 -22.15
CA LEU A 397 -8.15 -24.78 -21.28
C LEU A 397 -7.59 -25.09 -19.89
N ALA A 398 -6.46 -25.78 -19.82
CA ALA A 398 -5.80 -26.12 -18.56
C ALA A 398 -5.39 -24.86 -17.78
N MET A 399 -4.82 -23.86 -18.46
CA MET A 399 -4.48 -22.56 -17.85
C MET A 399 -5.71 -21.82 -17.36
N SER A 400 -6.83 -21.88 -18.09
CA SER A 400 -8.10 -21.26 -17.70
C SER A 400 -8.71 -21.93 -16.47
N ILE A 401 -8.72 -23.27 -16.43
CA ILE A 401 -9.17 -24.06 -15.27
C ILE A 401 -8.29 -23.77 -14.06
N MET A 402 -6.96 -23.71 -14.24
CA MET A 402 -6.02 -23.37 -13.16
C MET A 402 -6.27 -21.96 -12.61
N GLY A 403 -6.51 -20.98 -13.48
CA GLY A 403 -6.89 -19.62 -13.08
C GLY A 403 -8.20 -19.57 -12.27
N LEU A 404 -9.24 -20.26 -12.74
CA LEU A 404 -10.54 -20.32 -12.07
C LEU A 404 -10.51 -21.10 -10.75
N SER A 405 -9.71 -22.16 -10.69
CA SER A 405 -9.56 -23.00 -9.50
C SER A 405 -8.64 -22.41 -8.44
N TYR A 406 -7.96 -21.28 -8.72
CA TYR A 406 -7.05 -20.61 -7.78
C TYR A 406 -7.67 -20.33 -6.40
N ASN A 407 -8.99 -20.04 -6.38
CA ASN A 407 -9.75 -19.77 -5.17
C ASN A 407 -10.41 -21.02 -4.54
N LEU A 408 -10.43 -22.16 -5.25
CA LEU A 408 -11.07 -23.39 -4.79
C LEU A 408 -10.24 -24.09 -3.70
N ARG A 409 -10.94 -24.74 -2.77
CA ARG A 409 -10.31 -25.63 -1.77
C ARG A 409 -10.02 -26.96 -2.45
N LEU A 410 -8.75 -27.24 -2.70
CA LEU A 410 -8.32 -28.48 -3.37
C LEU A 410 -8.20 -29.64 -2.37
N VAL A 411 -8.06 -29.33 -1.07
CA VAL A 411 -7.86 -30.32 0.00
C VAL A 411 -9.11 -30.45 0.87
N PRO A 412 -9.64 -31.68 1.08
CA PRO A 412 -10.80 -31.93 1.94
C PRO A 412 -10.55 -31.55 3.41
N GLU A 413 -11.60 -31.14 4.12
CA GLU A 413 -11.50 -30.67 5.52
C GLU A 413 -10.98 -31.74 6.50
N LYS A 414 -11.16 -33.02 6.17
CA LYS A 414 -10.73 -34.17 6.96
C LYS A 414 -9.21 -34.31 7.08
N LEU A 415 -8.43 -33.65 6.22
CA LEU A 415 -6.96 -33.72 6.25
C LEU A 415 -6.40 -32.50 7.02
N THR A 416 -6.27 -32.65 8.33
CA THR A 416 -5.86 -31.58 9.26
C THR A 416 -4.37 -31.23 9.21
N TRP A 417 -3.53 -32.14 8.71
CA TRP A 417 -2.08 -31.92 8.56
C TRP A 417 -1.70 -30.89 7.48
N ILE A 418 -2.53 -30.69 6.44
CA ILE A 418 -2.25 -29.73 5.37
C ILE A 418 -2.79 -28.34 5.74
N ARG A 419 -1.88 -27.45 6.14
CA ARG A 419 -2.18 -26.07 6.57
C ARG A 419 -2.55 -25.13 5.40
N LYS A 420 -2.03 -25.36 4.19
CA LYS A 420 -2.32 -24.58 2.97
C LYS A 420 -3.23 -25.40 2.05
N ARG A 421 -4.50 -25.02 1.94
CA ARG A 421 -5.57 -25.83 1.31
C ARG A 421 -6.04 -25.30 -0.04
N ARG A 422 -5.62 -24.09 -0.39
CA ARG A 422 -5.91 -23.41 -1.65
C ARG A 422 -4.61 -23.01 -2.31
N LEU A 423 -4.58 -22.95 -3.64
CA LEU A 423 -3.40 -22.48 -4.38
C LEU A 423 -3.03 -21.05 -3.96
N LYS A 424 -4.04 -20.23 -3.61
CA LYS A 424 -3.85 -18.88 -3.09
C LYS A 424 -3.21 -18.75 -1.72
N ASP A 425 -3.12 -19.85 -0.97
CA ASP A 425 -2.49 -19.84 0.36
C ASP A 425 -0.95 -19.92 0.22
N ILE A 426 -0.43 -20.24 -0.97
CA ILE A 426 1.01 -20.26 -1.27
C ILE A 426 1.46 -18.85 -1.62
N ALA A 427 2.41 -18.31 -0.86
CA ALA A 427 2.89 -16.95 -1.06
C ALA A 427 3.53 -16.79 -2.45
N GLY A 428 3.08 -15.79 -3.21
CA GLY A 428 3.59 -15.50 -4.56
C GLY A 428 3.08 -16.40 -5.66
N SER A 429 2.19 -17.37 -5.37
CA SER A 429 1.68 -18.29 -6.39
C SER A 429 0.92 -17.54 -7.49
N LYS A 430 0.08 -16.54 -7.15
CA LYS A 430 -0.59 -15.68 -8.14
C LYS A 430 0.40 -15.04 -9.12
N THR A 431 1.44 -14.40 -8.59
CA THR A 431 2.46 -13.67 -9.36
C THR A 431 3.18 -14.60 -10.31
N LEU A 432 3.57 -15.79 -9.83
CA LEU A 432 4.24 -16.81 -10.63
C LEU A 432 3.31 -17.38 -11.70
N LEU A 433 2.07 -17.74 -11.35
CA LEU A 433 1.10 -18.31 -12.28
C LEU A 433 0.74 -17.34 -13.41
N ILE A 434 0.56 -16.05 -13.11
CA ILE A 434 0.31 -15.02 -14.14
C ILE A 434 1.51 -14.89 -15.07
N ALA A 435 2.74 -14.83 -14.53
CA ALA A 435 3.96 -14.74 -15.31
C ALA A 435 4.15 -15.97 -16.23
N MET A 436 3.96 -17.17 -15.69
CA MET A 436 4.05 -18.41 -16.45
C MET A 436 2.97 -18.48 -17.54
N ALA A 437 1.73 -18.09 -17.23
CA ALA A 437 0.63 -18.06 -18.19
C ALA A 437 0.96 -17.17 -19.40
N TRP A 438 1.39 -15.93 -19.16
CA TRP A 438 1.78 -15.02 -20.23
C TRP A 438 3.01 -15.54 -20.99
N GLY A 439 4.01 -16.06 -20.28
CA GLY A 439 5.17 -16.68 -20.90
C GLY A 439 4.79 -17.81 -21.86
N VAL A 440 3.89 -18.72 -21.44
CA VAL A 440 3.43 -19.83 -22.29
C VAL A 440 2.72 -19.29 -23.54
N LEU A 441 1.81 -18.33 -23.38
CA LEU A 441 1.08 -17.73 -24.49
C LEU A 441 1.97 -17.05 -25.53
N MET A 442 3.06 -16.42 -25.08
CA MET A 442 3.90 -15.58 -25.93
C MET A 442 5.15 -16.32 -26.43
N GLY A 443 5.73 -17.18 -25.60
CA GLY A 443 7.01 -17.85 -25.83
C GLY A 443 6.91 -19.29 -26.33
N ILE A 444 5.84 -20.01 -25.99
CA ILE A 444 5.73 -21.47 -26.20
C ILE A 444 4.61 -21.84 -27.16
N LEU A 445 3.42 -21.27 -26.97
CA LEU A 445 2.23 -21.64 -27.73
C LEU A 445 2.38 -21.34 -29.25
N PRO A 446 2.90 -20.18 -29.69
CA PRO A 446 3.09 -19.91 -31.11
C PRO A 446 4.04 -20.90 -31.80
N PRO A 447 5.28 -21.13 -31.33
CA PRO A 447 6.17 -22.08 -32.00
C PRO A 447 5.70 -23.54 -31.90
N LEU A 448 5.03 -23.91 -30.81
CA LEU A 448 4.45 -25.25 -30.68
C LEU A 448 3.34 -25.49 -31.72
N SER A 449 2.54 -24.48 -32.02
CA SER A 449 1.46 -24.57 -33.01
C SER A 449 1.97 -24.54 -34.45
N THR A 450 2.99 -23.73 -34.76
CA THR A 450 3.51 -23.59 -36.13
C THR A 450 4.53 -24.66 -36.50
N SER A 451 5.45 -25.01 -35.59
CA SER A 451 6.60 -25.87 -35.87
C SER A 451 6.56 -27.22 -35.16
N GLY A 452 5.66 -27.39 -34.17
CA GLY A 452 5.58 -28.60 -33.34
C GLY A 452 6.75 -28.80 -32.37
N THR A 453 7.76 -27.93 -32.39
CA THR A 453 8.98 -28.06 -31.57
C THR A 453 9.31 -26.77 -30.81
N ILE A 454 9.99 -26.91 -29.67
CA ILE A 454 10.43 -25.78 -28.85
C ILE A 454 11.95 -25.73 -28.91
N THR A 455 12.49 -24.66 -29.47
CA THR A 455 13.92 -24.42 -29.56
C THR A 455 14.46 -23.73 -28.31
N TRP A 456 15.79 -23.59 -28.23
CA TRP A 456 16.41 -22.84 -27.16
C TRP A 456 16.11 -21.33 -27.22
N SER A 457 16.00 -20.78 -28.43
CA SER A 457 15.57 -19.39 -28.64
C SER A 457 14.15 -19.13 -28.09
N ASN A 458 13.21 -20.06 -28.31
CA ASN A 458 11.84 -19.96 -27.80
C ASN A 458 11.82 -19.95 -26.26
N THR A 459 12.70 -20.73 -25.63
CA THR A 459 12.81 -20.77 -24.17
C THR A 459 13.38 -19.47 -23.60
N LEU A 460 14.34 -18.83 -24.28
CA LEU A 460 14.85 -17.51 -23.91
C LEU A 460 13.77 -16.43 -24.00
N ILE A 461 12.94 -16.47 -25.06
CA ILE A 461 11.81 -15.55 -25.25
C ILE A 461 10.72 -15.79 -24.18
N PHE A 462 10.47 -17.06 -23.83
CA PHE A 462 9.61 -17.42 -22.70
C PHE A 462 10.14 -16.82 -21.38
N ILE A 463 11.41 -17.02 -21.04
CA ILE A 463 12.02 -16.50 -19.81
C ILE A 463 11.93 -14.98 -19.77
N TRP A 464 12.20 -14.31 -20.90
CA TRP A 464 12.14 -12.86 -20.99
C TRP A 464 10.71 -12.32 -20.81
N SER A 465 9.74 -12.83 -21.56
CA SER A 465 8.34 -12.39 -21.48
C SER A 465 7.73 -12.69 -20.11
N ALA A 466 7.93 -13.90 -19.59
CA ALA A 466 7.49 -14.27 -18.24
C ALA A 466 8.16 -13.41 -17.16
N GLY A 467 9.47 -13.14 -17.29
CA GLY A 467 10.21 -12.29 -16.37
C GLY A 467 9.70 -10.85 -16.36
N LEU A 468 9.39 -10.29 -17.52
CA LEU A 468 8.83 -8.93 -17.64
C LEU A 468 7.46 -8.83 -16.95
N VAL A 469 6.59 -9.81 -17.20
CA VAL A 469 5.25 -9.91 -16.58
C VAL A 469 5.36 -10.15 -15.08
N PHE A 470 6.32 -10.96 -14.64
CA PHE A 470 6.59 -11.17 -13.22
C PHE A 470 6.99 -9.86 -12.54
N VAL A 471 7.94 -9.11 -13.10
CA VAL A 471 8.37 -7.82 -12.53
C VAL A 471 7.20 -6.84 -12.44
N ARG A 472 6.38 -6.76 -13.49
CA ARG A 472 5.16 -5.93 -13.51
C ARG A 472 4.17 -6.37 -12.43
N THR A 473 3.88 -7.66 -12.32
CA THR A 473 2.87 -8.18 -11.37
C THR A 473 3.35 -8.08 -9.93
N ALA A 474 4.60 -8.43 -9.66
CA ALA A 474 5.21 -8.28 -8.35
C ALA A 474 5.33 -6.81 -7.92
N PHE A 475 5.46 -5.88 -8.87
CA PHE A 475 5.41 -4.45 -8.56
C PHE A 475 4.01 -4.03 -8.07
N PHE A 476 2.94 -4.49 -8.71
CA PHE A 476 1.58 -4.28 -8.19
C PHE A 476 1.38 -4.88 -6.79
N ASP A 477 1.92 -6.08 -6.52
CA ASP A 477 1.88 -6.68 -5.18
C ASP A 477 2.60 -5.81 -4.12
N ILE A 478 3.62 -5.03 -4.51
CA ILE A 478 4.26 -4.04 -3.62
C ILE A 478 3.33 -2.85 -3.37
N LEU A 479 2.63 -2.36 -4.40
CA LEU A 479 1.66 -1.26 -4.26
C LEU A 479 0.49 -1.66 -3.35
N ASP A 480 0.10 -2.93 -3.41
CA ASP A 480 -1.07 -3.51 -2.74
C ASP A 480 -0.75 -4.20 -1.40
N MET A 481 0.53 -4.22 -1.01
CA MET A 481 1.05 -4.94 0.16
C MET A 481 0.28 -4.66 1.46
N GLN A 482 -0.15 -3.41 1.68
CA GLN A 482 -0.91 -3.05 2.88
C GLN A 482 -2.30 -3.68 2.88
N GLY A 483 -3.09 -3.53 1.82
CA GLY A 483 -4.46 -4.06 1.79
C GLY A 483 -4.49 -5.58 1.68
N ASP A 484 -3.51 -6.18 0.98
CA ASP A 484 -3.35 -7.64 0.95
C ASP A 484 -3.05 -8.22 2.34
N ARG A 485 -2.19 -7.57 3.13
CA ARG A 485 -1.96 -7.99 4.53
C ARG A 485 -3.20 -7.81 5.40
N LEU A 486 -3.95 -6.72 5.21
CA LEU A 486 -5.21 -6.50 5.94
C LEU A 486 -6.21 -7.62 5.68
N VAL A 487 -6.23 -8.28 4.53
CA VAL A 487 -7.13 -9.42 4.27
C VAL A 487 -6.51 -10.79 4.51
N GLY A 488 -5.28 -10.85 5.04
CA GLY A 488 -4.58 -12.10 5.31
C GLY A 488 -4.05 -12.82 4.07
N LYS A 489 -3.81 -12.11 2.96
CA LYS A 489 -3.10 -12.65 1.80
C LYS A 489 -1.59 -12.62 2.05
N GLU A 490 -0.89 -13.68 1.65
CA GLU A 490 0.58 -13.71 1.62
C GLU A 490 1.07 -13.47 0.19
N THR A 491 1.86 -12.42 -0.01
CA THR A 491 2.57 -12.15 -1.27
C THR A 491 4.07 -12.15 -1.06
N ILE A 492 4.85 -12.29 -2.13
CA ILE A 492 6.32 -12.15 -2.06
C ILE A 492 6.70 -10.80 -1.47
N ALA A 493 5.93 -9.75 -1.80
CA ALA A 493 6.14 -8.41 -1.30
C ALA A 493 6.00 -8.33 0.23
N ILE A 494 4.99 -9.02 0.80
CA ILE A 494 4.76 -9.08 2.24
C ILE A 494 5.89 -9.85 2.95
N LEU A 495 6.30 -11.00 2.40
CA LEU A 495 7.35 -11.84 3.00
C LEU A 495 8.73 -11.18 3.02
N LEU A 496 9.12 -10.53 1.92
CA LEU A 496 10.43 -9.89 1.80
C LEU A 496 10.44 -8.47 2.38
N GLY A 497 9.28 -7.80 2.38
CA GLY A 497 9.12 -6.38 2.68
C GLY A 497 9.51 -5.46 1.51
N GLU A 498 8.83 -4.33 1.40
CA GLU A 498 8.92 -3.34 0.30
C GLU A 498 10.35 -3.10 -0.23
N LYS A 499 11.32 -2.81 0.65
CA LYS A 499 12.70 -2.48 0.24
C LYS A 499 13.44 -3.66 -0.42
N ARG A 500 13.27 -4.88 0.12
CA ARG A 500 13.94 -6.07 -0.43
C ARG A 500 13.25 -6.50 -1.72
N SER A 501 11.93 -6.41 -1.77
CA SER A 501 11.14 -6.67 -2.98
C SER A 501 11.54 -5.73 -4.11
N LEU A 502 11.62 -4.41 -3.88
CA LEU A 502 12.10 -3.45 -4.89
C LEU A 502 13.54 -3.75 -5.33
N ARG A 503 14.41 -4.22 -4.43
CA ARG A 503 15.78 -4.61 -4.81
C ARG A 503 15.78 -5.84 -5.71
N LEU A 504 15.00 -6.87 -5.36
CA LEU A 504 14.83 -8.06 -6.17
C LEU A 504 14.33 -7.71 -7.58
N LEU A 505 13.29 -6.87 -7.69
CA LEU A 505 12.75 -6.45 -8.99
C LEU A 505 13.80 -5.71 -9.84
N ASN A 506 14.61 -4.83 -9.24
CA ASN A 506 15.70 -4.18 -9.98
C ASN A 506 16.77 -5.17 -10.47
N VAL A 507 17.12 -6.17 -9.67
CA VAL A 507 18.06 -7.23 -10.09
C VAL A 507 17.48 -8.03 -11.26
N MET A 508 16.20 -8.39 -11.20
CA MET A 508 15.52 -9.08 -12.29
C MET A 508 15.46 -8.24 -13.57
N VAL A 509 15.19 -6.93 -13.46
CA VAL A 509 15.23 -6.01 -14.61
C VAL A 509 16.59 -6.02 -15.28
N VAL A 510 17.68 -5.92 -14.51
CA VAL A 510 19.05 -6.00 -15.06
C VAL A 510 19.28 -7.37 -15.73
N GLY A 511 18.85 -8.45 -15.09
CA GLY A 511 18.91 -9.80 -15.67
C GLY A 511 18.21 -9.89 -17.02
N LEU A 512 16.99 -9.34 -17.15
CA LEU A 512 16.24 -9.33 -18.41
C LEU A 512 16.94 -8.53 -19.51
N ILE A 513 17.57 -7.39 -19.17
CA ILE A 513 18.38 -6.60 -20.10
C ILE A 513 19.57 -7.42 -20.60
N VAL A 514 20.33 -8.02 -19.68
CA VAL A 514 21.52 -8.82 -20.01
C VAL A 514 21.14 -10.03 -20.87
N THR A 515 20.05 -10.73 -20.54
CA THR A 515 19.57 -11.87 -21.32
C THR A 515 19.28 -11.48 -22.77
N LEU A 516 18.57 -10.38 -23.02
CA LEU A 516 18.30 -9.92 -24.39
C LEU A 516 19.58 -9.50 -25.11
N LEU A 517 20.45 -8.70 -24.47
CA LEU A 517 21.69 -8.24 -25.09
C LEU A 517 22.58 -9.41 -25.51
N LEU A 518 22.80 -10.38 -24.62
CA LEU A 518 23.62 -11.55 -24.92
C LEU A 518 22.95 -12.44 -25.97
N SER A 519 21.65 -12.70 -25.85
CA SER A 519 20.94 -13.56 -26.81
C SER A 519 20.96 -12.96 -28.22
N SER A 520 20.80 -11.64 -28.37
CA SER A 520 20.92 -10.98 -29.67
C SER A 520 22.37 -10.90 -30.16
N ALA A 521 23.34 -10.67 -29.29
CA ALA A 521 24.77 -10.61 -29.67
C ALA A 521 25.32 -11.96 -30.14
N PHE A 522 24.84 -13.07 -29.57
CA PHE A 522 25.18 -14.43 -29.99
C PHE A 522 24.27 -14.95 -31.11
N HIS A 523 23.43 -14.11 -31.72
CA HIS A 523 22.48 -14.48 -32.78
C HIS A 523 21.52 -15.61 -32.40
N LEU A 524 21.22 -15.80 -31.11
CA LEU A 524 20.24 -16.77 -30.63
C LEU A 524 18.80 -16.28 -30.86
N ILE A 525 18.61 -14.97 -30.93
CA ILE A 525 17.34 -14.31 -31.26
C ILE A 525 17.58 -13.16 -32.25
N SER A 526 16.52 -12.68 -32.88
CA SER A 526 16.57 -11.53 -33.81
C SER A 526 17.28 -10.29 -33.20
N PRO A 527 17.96 -9.46 -34.02
CA PRO A 527 18.50 -8.16 -33.59
C PRO A 527 17.46 -7.22 -32.96
N LEU A 528 16.17 -7.43 -33.23
CA LEU A 528 15.06 -6.77 -32.52
C LEU A 528 15.22 -6.85 -30.99
N GLY A 529 15.82 -7.92 -30.46
CA GLY A 529 16.08 -8.09 -29.04
C GLY A 529 16.93 -6.96 -28.43
N PHE A 530 17.85 -6.34 -29.19
CA PHE A 530 18.58 -5.15 -28.73
C PHE A 530 17.64 -3.99 -28.43
N LEU A 531 16.68 -3.71 -29.31
CA LEU A 531 15.71 -2.62 -29.13
C LEU A 531 14.72 -2.93 -28.01
N LEU A 532 14.30 -4.19 -27.87
CA LEU A 532 13.38 -4.62 -26.82
C LEU A 532 13.98 -4.55 -25.40
N THR A 533 15.28 -4.32 -25.26
CA THR A 533 15.89 -3.96 -23.94
C THR A 533 15.33 -2.66 -23.36
N LEU A 534 14.77 -1.78 -24.21
CA LEU A 534 14.12 -0.55 -23.75
C LEU A 534 12.90 -0.84 -22.86
N CYS A 535 12.23 -1.99 -23.01
CA CYS A 535 11.10 -2.38 -22.16
C CYS A 535 11.51 -2.59 -20.68
N PRO A 536 12.44 -3.50 -20.34
CA PRO A 536 12.90 -3.62 -18.96
C PRO A 536 13.58 -2.34 -18.45
N ILE A 537 14.27 -1.55 -19.29
CA ILE A 537 14.81 -0.23 -18.90
C ILE A 537 13.67 0.71 -18.49
N PHE A 538 12.59 0.78 -19.27
CA PHE A 538 11.41 1.57 -18.96
C PHE A 538 10.80 1.14 -17.61
N MET A 539 10.65 -0.16 -17.36
CA MET A 539 10.18 -0.67 -16.07
C MET A 539 11.14 -0.30 -14.91
N GLY A 540 12.46 -0.41 -15.12
CA GLY A 540 13.48 0.01 -14.16
C GLY A 540 13.41 1.51 -13.82
N SER A 541 13.05 2.35 -14.79
CA SER A 541 12.82 3.78 -14.57
C SER A 541 11.61 4.01 -13.66
N ILE A 542 10.50 3.29 -13.87
CA ILE A 542 9.29 3.36 -13.03
C ILE A 542 9.63 2.95 -11.59
N LEU A 543 10.33 1.82 -11.41
CA LEU A 543 10.77 1.34 -10.09
C LEU A 543 11.63 2.40 -9.36
N SER A 544 12.54 3.06 -10.09
CA SER A 544 13.41 4.11 -9.55
C SER A 544 12.64 5.36 -9.15
N VAL A 545 11.67 5.79 -9.95
CA VAL A 545 10.82 6.96 -9.67
C VAL A 545 9.89 6.68 -8.49
N TYR A 546 9.30 5.47 -8.43
CA TYR A 546 8.49 5.02 -7.30
C TYR A 546 9.30 4.98 -5.99
N LYS A 547 10.51 4.42 -6.02
CA LYS A 547 11.41 4.39 -4.85
C LYS A 547 11.73 5.78 -4.30
N LYS A 548 11.78 6.81 -5.17
CA LYS A 548 11.98 8.21 -4.79
C LYS A 548 10.69 8.91 -4.32
N ARG A 549 9.54 8.23 -4.31
CA ARG A 549 8.19 8.73 -3.96
C ARG A 549 7.72 9.90 -4.82
N TYR A 550 8.11 9.92 -6.09
CA TYR A 550 7.62 10.92 -7.06
C TYR A 550 6.32 10.50 -7.76
N LEU A 551 6.04 9.20 -7.83
CA LEU A 551 4.78 8.64 -8.35
C LEU A 551 4.09 7.85 -7.24
N LEU A 552 2.78 8.03 -7.12
CA LEU A 552 1.95 7.32 -6.15
C LEU A 552 1.10 6.24 -6.84
N PRO A 553 0.67 5.21 -6.09
CA PRO A 553 -0.32 4.27 -6.56
C PRO A 553 -1.59 5.01 -7.00
N GLY A 554 -2.05 4.74 -8.21
CA GLY A 554 -3.23 5.38 -8.82
C GLY A 554 -3.27 5.13 -10.32
N ILE A 555 -4.32 5.63 -10.98
CA ILE A 555 -4.62 5.35 -12.39
C ILE A 555 -3.45 5.70 -13.31
N ARG A 556 -2.75 6.82 -13.06
CA ARG A 556 -1.60 7.23 -13.89
C ARG A 556 -0.41 6.28 -13.78
N LEU A 557 -0.08 5.84 -12.57
CA LEU A 557 1.03 4.90 -12.37
C LEU A 557 0.67 3.54 -12.95
N GLU A 558 -0.56 3.08 -12.72
CA GLU A 558 -1.06 1.86 -13.33
C GLU A 558 -0.98 1.93 -14.85
N PHE A 559 -1.51 3.00 -15.46
CA PHE A 559 -1.42 3.22 -16.90
C PHE A 559 0.03 3.14 -17.39
N LEU A 560 0.95 3.86 -16.74
CA LEU A 560 2.35 3.90 -17.11
C LEU A 560 3.01 2.51 -17.04
N VAL A 561 2.68 1.72 -16.03
CA VAL A 561 3.15 0.33 -15.89
C VAL A 561 2.58 -0.55 -16.99
N GLU A 562 1.30 -0.43 -17.34
CA GLU A 562 0.72 -1.21 -18.44
C GLU A 562 1.24 -0.77 -19.82
N THR A 563 1.59 0.50 -19.98
CA THR A 563 2.19 1.04 -21.22
C THR A 563 3.49 0.31 -21.58
N LEU A 564 4.14 -0.35 -20.63
CA LEU A 564 5.31 -1.23 -20.86
C LEU A 564 5.10 -2.19 -22.03
N PHE A 565 3.94 -2.84 -22.10
CA PHE A 565 3.66 -3.83 -23.13
C PHE A 565 3.27 -3.19 -24.46
N VAL A 566 2.65 -2.00 -24.41
CA VAL A 566 2.38 -1.20 -25.62
C VAL A 566 3.70 -0.73 -26.26
N VAL A 567 4.67 -0.31 -25.44
CA VAL A 567 6.02 0.06 -25.91
C VAL A 567 6.70 -1.11 -26.62
N ALA A 568 6.56 -2.34 -26.14
CA ALA A 568 7.12 -3.53 -26.81
C ALA A 568 6.57 -3.68 -28.23
N GLY A 569 5.25 -3.54 -28.40
CA GLY A 569 4.61 -3.60 -29.72
C GLY A 569 5.00 -2.45 -30.64
N LEU A 570 5.08 -1.22 -30.12
CA LEU A 570 5.50 -0.05 -30.91
C LEU A 570 6.94 -0.17 -31.40
N ILE A 571 7.87 -0.56 -30.53
CA ILE A 571 9.27 -0.81 -30.91
C ILE A 571 9.35 -1.85 -32.03
N THR A 572 8.59 -2.93 -31.88
CA THR A 572 8.54 -4.02 -32.87
C THR A 572 7.95 -3.54 -34.19
N PHE A 573 6.85 -2.78 -34.16
CA PHE A 573 6.22 -2.23 -35.36
C PHE A 573 7.18 -1.34 -36.15
N PHE A 574 7.89 -0.42 -35.46
CA PHE A 574 8.88 0.42 -36.12
C PHE A 574 10.05 -0.39 -36.70
N TRP A 575 10.55 -1.39 -35.95
CA TRP A 575 11.62 -2.27 -36.44
C TRP A 575 11.22 -3.05 -37.70
N ALA A 576 10.01 -3.63 -37.71
CA ALA A 576 9.47 -4.39 -38.85
C ALA A 576 9.06 -3.52 -40.04
N SER A 577 8.94 -2.20 -39.86
CA SER A 577 8.68 -1.28 -40.97
C SER A 577 9.95 -0.89 -41.74
N VAL A 578 11.12 -1.16 -41.17
CA VAL A 578 12.44 -0.76 -41.69
C VAL A 578 13.28 -1.97 -42.14
N ASN A 579 12.95 -3.18 -41.68
CA ASN A 579 13.57 -4.46 -42.05
C ASN A 579 12.51 -5.39 -42.59
#